data_AF-A0A0W0VUV1-F1
#
_entry.id   AF-A0A0W0VUV1-F1
#
_cell.length_a   1.000
_cell.length_b   1.000
_cell.length_c   1.000
_cell.angle_alpha   90.00
_cell.angle_beta   90.00
_cell.angle_gamma   90.00
#
_symmetry.space_group_name_H-M   'P 1'
#
loop_
_entity.id
_entity.type
_entity.pdbx_description
1 polymer ?
#
loop_
_entity_poly.entity_id
_entity_poly.type
_entity_poly.pdbx_seq_one_letter_code
_entity_poly.pdbx_strand_id
1 'polypeptide(L)' 'MRQQCISLMSYALPQVKEFTAKEIKLIRLKEQVSQAVFAKYLNTSASTIK' A
#
# COMPACT_ATOMS: atom_id res chain seq x y z
N MET A 1 18.95 -23.01 -29.20
CA MET A 1 18.14 -23.45 -28.05
C MET A 1 17.51 -22.21 -27.44
N ARG A 2 16.17 -22.10 -27.51
CA ARG A 2 15.42 -20.98 -26.95
C ARG A 2 15.15 -21.24 -25.47
N GLN A 3 14.95 -20.13 -24.77
CA GLN A 3 14.30 -20.01 -23.47
C GLN A 3 15.20 -20.13 -22.24
N GLN A 4 15.68 -18.97 -21.80
CA GLN A 4 15.68 -18.62 -20.38
C GLN A 4 15.52 -17.09 -20.26
N CYS A 5 14.34 -16.59 -20.61
CA CYS A 5 13.85 -15.34 -20.00
C CYS A 5 13.45 -15.69 -18.57
N ILE A 6 14.41 -15.70 -17.64
CA ILE A 6 14.12 -15.86 -16.21
C ILE A 6 13.39 -14.58 -15.80
N SER A 7 12.11 -14.74 -15.45
CA SER A 7 11.21 -13.69 -14.98
C SER A 7 11.84 -12.91 -13.84
N LEU A 8 12.22 -11.65 -14.10
CA LEU A 8 12.76 -10.71 -13.12
C LEU A 8 11.72 -10.22 -12.10
N MET A 9 10.47 -10.70 -12.16
CA MET A 9 9.36 -10.06 -11.44
C MET A 9 9.09 -10.59 -10.03
N SER A 10 9.69 -11.71 -9.61
CA SER A 10 9.26 -12.39 -8.36
C SER A 10 10.27 -12.41 -7.21
N TYR A 11 11.57 -12.10 -7.43
CA TYR A 11 12.59 -12.25 -6.39
C TYR A 11 13.04 -10.94 -5.73
N ALA A 12 12.56 -9.79 -6.21
CA ALA A 12 13.07 -8.47 -5.78
C ALA A 12 12.02 -7.58 -5.09
N LEU A 13 10.78 -8.05 -4.92
CA LEU A 13 9.74 -7.27 -4.27
C LEU A 13 9.54 -7.74 -2.83
N PRO A 14 9.48 -6.83 -1.85
CA PRO A 14 9.06 -7.20 -0.51
C PRO A 14 7.65 -7.76 -0.56
N GLN A 15 7.34 -8.70 0.34
CA GLN A 15 5.98 -9.20 0.47
C GLN A 15 5.04 -8.04 0.80
N VAL A 16 3.90 -8.00 0.12
CA VAL A 16 2.86 -7.00 0.39
C VAL A 16 2.30 -7.27 1.78
N LYS A 17 2.33 -6.24 2.63
CA LYS A 17 1.70 -6.29 3.94
C LYS A 17 0.27 -5.80 3.82
N GLU A 18 -0.68 -6.71 3.99
CA GLU A 18 -2.09 -6.37 4.08
C GLU A 18 -2.40 -5.71 5.44
N PHE A 19 -3.23 -4.67 5.41
CA PHE A 19 -3.70 -3.99 6.61
C PHE A 19 -5.22 -4.01 6.65
N THR A 20 -5.76 -4.25 7.84
CA THR A 20 -7.18 -4.07 8.12
C THR A 20 -7.54 -2.59 8.19
N ALA A 21 -8.82 -2.25 7.97
CA ALA A 21 -9.31 -0.88 8.11
C ALA A 21 -8.97 -0.25 9.47
N LYS A 22 -9.00 -1.05 10.55
CA LYS A 22 -8.64 -0.60 11.90
C LYS A 22 -7.16 -0.22 12.00
N GLU A 23 -6.26 -1.01 11.41
CA GLU A 23 -4.82 -0.72 11.40
C GLU A 23 -4.50 0.51 10.55
N ILE A 24 -5.14 0.63 9.38
CA ILE A 24 -5.01 1.82 8.52
C ILE A 24 -5.43 3.08 9.29
N LYS A 25 -6.54 3.02 10.03
CA LYS A 25 -7.00 4.11 10.90
C LYS A 25 -5.99 4.43 12.01
N LEU A 26 -5.41 3.43 12.65
CA LEU A 26 -4.41 3.61 13.70
C LEU A 26 -3.14 4.27 13.17
N ILE A 27 -2.66 3.87 11.98
CA ILE A 27 -1.51 4.50 11.31
C ILE A 27 -1.79 5.98 11.08
N ARG A 28 -2.96 6.32 10.49
CA ARG A 28 -3.34 7.71 10.25
C ARG A 28 -3.33 8.55 11.53
N LEU A 29 -3.90 8.03 12.61
CA LEU A 29 -3.96 8.73 13.90
C LEU A 29 -2.58 8.89 14.54
N LYS A 30 -1.73 7.85 14.46
CA LYS A 30 -0.35 7.88 14.95
C LYS A 30 0.48 8.95 14.25
N GLU A 31 0.35 9.06 12.93
CA GLU A 31 1.07 10.05 12.11
C GLU A 31 0.43 11.45 12.16
N GLN A 32 -0.69 11.62 12.89
CA GLN A 32 -1.37 12.90 13.11
C GLN A 32 -1.77 13.65 11.83
N VAL A 33 -2.08 12.90 10.76
CA VAL A 33 -2.51 13.48 9.48
C VAL A 33 -4.03 13.44 9.31
N SER A 34 -4.56 14.44 8.60
CA SER A 34 -5.98 14.47 8.24
C SER A 34 -6.32 13.34 7.27
N GLN A 35 -7.59 12.94 7.24
CA GLN A 35 -8.07 11.88 6.33
C GLN A 35 -7.83 12.23 4.86
N ALA A 36 -8.03 13.49 4.46
CA ALA A 36 -7.80 13.94 3.09
C ALA A 36 -6.32 13.88 2.69
N VAL A 37 -5.42 14.29 3.58
CA VAL A 37 -3.97 14.22 3.34
C VAL A 37 -3.51 12.77 3.24
N PHE A 38 -4.00 11.91 4.13
CA PHE A 38 -3.67 10.49 4.13
C PHE A 38 -4.17 9.76 2.87
N ALA A 39 -5.39 10.05 2.42
CA ALA A 39 -5.92 9.50 1.17
C ALA A 39 -5.09 9.92 -0.04
N LYS A 40 -4.65 11.19 -0.09
CA LYS A 40 -3.75 11.69 -1.14
C LYS A 40 -2.42 10.94 -1.16
N TYR A 41 -1.83 10.65 0.01
CA TYR A 41 -0.58 9.88 0.10
C TYR A 41 -0.72 8.46 -0.47
N LEU A 42 -1.88 7.84 -0.26
CA LEU A 42 -2.17 6.50 -0.74
C LEU A 42 -2.68 6.44 -2.19
N ASN A 43 -2.76 7.58 -2.89
CA ASN A 43 -3.36 7.71 -4.22
C ASN A 43 -4.82 7.19 -4.26
N THR A 44 -5.59 7.47 -3.20
CA THR A 44 -7.00 7.09 -3.08
C THR A 44 -7.89 8.29 -2.75
N SER A 45 -9.19 8.09 -2.81
CA SER A 45 -10.17 9.10 -2.40
C SER A 45 -10.46 9.04 -0.90
N ALA A 46 -10.86 10.15 -0.30
CA ALA A 46 -11.22 10.18 1.12
C ALA A 46 -12.43 9.28 1.46
N SER A 47 -13.31 8.99 0.48
CA SER A 47 -14.44 8.08 0.68
C SER A 47 -14.05 6.60 0.68
N THR A 48 -12.88 6.27 0.12
CA THR A 48 -12.27 4.92 0.19
C THR A 48 -11.72 4.63 1.58
N ILE A 49 -11.30 5.66 2.33
CA ILE A 49 -10.79 5.55 3.70
C ILE A 49 -11.87 6.03 4.67
N LYS A 50 -12.74 5.14 5.15
CA LYS A 50 -13.79 5.43 6.15
C LYS A 50 -13.46 4.84 7.52
#